data_AF-A0A326UCC7-F1
#
_entry.id   AF-A0A326UCC7-F1
#
_cell.length_a   1.000
_cell.length_b   1.000
_cell.length_c   1.000
_cell.angle_alpha   90.00
_cell.angle_beta   90.00
_cell.angle_gamma   90.00
#
_symmetry.space_group_name_H-M   'P 1'
#
loop_
_entity.id
_entity.type
_entity.pdbx_description
1 polymer ?
#
loop_
_entity_poly.entity_id
_entity_poly.type
_entity_poly.pdbx_seq_one_letter_code
_entity_poly.pdbx_strand_id
1 'polypeptide(L)'
;MFEYIGRTVGNYRLLRGLGQGGFADVYLGEHLHLGTYAAIKILHTRLANDAVTQFRTEARTVAQLRHPNIVRILDFGIEQGALFW
;
A
#
# COMPACT_ATOMS: atom_id res chain seq x y z
N MET A 1 -4.03 14.98 -3.64
CA MET A 1 -5.44 14.86 -3.19
C MET A 1 -5.71 13.38 -3.00
N PHE A 2 -6.46 12.97 -1.98
CA PHE A 2 -6.71 11.56 -1.69
C PHE A 2 -7.73 10.93 -2.66
N GLU A 3 -7.29 10.60 -3.88
CA GLU A 3 -8.13 10.18 -5.01
C GLU A 3 -8.81 8.81 -4.83
N TYR A 4 -8.30 7.97 -3.91
CA TYR A 4 -8.76 6.61 -3.74
C TYR A 4 -9.76 6.42 -2.58
N ILE A 5 -10.17 7.49 -1.89
CA ILE A 5 -11.18 7.38 -0.80
C ILE A 5 -12.47 6.76 -1.34
N GLY A 6 -13.01 5.79 -0.59
CA GLY A 6 -14.20 5.04 -0.93
C GLY A 6 -13.96 3.86 -1.88
N ARG A 7 -12.80 3.79 -2.54
CA ARG A 7 -12.42 2.69 -3.44
C ARG A 7 -11.88 1.50 -2.64
N THR A 8 -11.86 0.35 -3.32
CA THR A 8 -11.20 -0.86 -2.84
C THR A 8 -9.85 -1.01 -3.55
N VAL A 9 -8.82 -1.34 -2.78
CA VAL A 9 -7.48 -1.68 -3.28
C VAL A 9 -7.04 -2.95 -2.55
N GLY A 10 -6.75 -4.01 -3.29
CA GLY A 10 -6.60 -5.36 -2.75
C GLY A 10 -7.84 -5.77 -1.95
N ASN A 11 -7.63 -6.22 -0.72
CA ASN A 11 -8.72 -6.58 0.20
C ASN A 11 -9.17 -5.42 1.09
N TYR A 12 -8.79 -4.17 0.81
CA TYR A 12 -9.01 -3.04 1.70
C TYR A 12 -9.90 -1.97 1.07
N ARG A 13 -10.93 -1.54 1.80
CA ARG A 13 -11.70 -0.34 1.47
C ARG A 13 -11.02 0.88 2.10
N LEU A 14 -10.69 1.88 1.28
CA LEU A 14 -10.02 3.09 1.77
C LEU A 14 -11.04 4.07 2.35
N LEU A 15 -10.90 4.39 3.64
CA LEU A 15 -11.88 5.16 4.40
C LEU A 15 -11.56 6.66 4.39
N ARG A 16 -10.29 7.02 4.58
CA ARG A 16 -9.82 8.41 4.60
C ARG A 16 -8.31 8.51 4.40
N GLY A 17 -7.82 9.71 4.10
CA GLY A 17 -6.39 10.00 4.11
C GLY A 17 -5.78 10.00 5.51
N LEU A 18 -4.54 9.51 5.61
CA LEU A 18 -3.69 9.57 6.79
C LEU A 18 -2.51 10.53 6.60
N GLY A 19 -1.95 10.60 5.40
CA GLY A 19 -0.81 11.46 5.12
C GLY A 19 -0.46 11.48 3.64
N GLN A 20 0.29 12.51 3.26
CA GLN A 20 0.75 12.72 1.90
C GLN A 20 2.28 12.87 1.89
N GLY A 21 2.94 12.15 0.99
CA GLY A 21 4.38 12.26 0.77
C GLY A 21 4.69 12.55 -0.70
N GLY A 22 5.96 12.86 -1.00
CA GLY A 22 6.39 13.19 -2.35
C GLY A 22 6.25 12.07 -3.39
N PHE A 23 6.06 10.83 -2.94
CA PHE A 23 6.00 9.64 -3.81
C PHE A 23 4.76 8.77 -3.57
N ALA A 24 3.92 9.10 -2.59
CA ALA A 24 2.80 8.28 -2.19
C ALA A 24 1.77 9.02 -1.36
N ASP A 25 0.53 8.56 -1.43
CA ASP A 25 -0.54 8.90 -0.49
C ASP A 25 -0.75 7.72 0.47
N VAL A 26 -1.01 8.00 1.74
CA VAL A 26 -1.32 6.99 2.76
C VAL A 26 -2.76 7.12 3.20
N TYR A 27 -3.48 6.01 3.21
CA TYR A 27 -4.90 5.91 3.55
C TYR A 27 -5.12 5.01 4.75
N LEU A 28 -6.19 5.25 5.50
CA LEU A 28 -6.74 4.26 6.42
C LEU A 28 -7.59 3.30 5.60
N GLY A 29 -7.20 2.02 5.57
CA GLY A 29 -7.95 0.96 4.91
C GLY A 29 -8.58 0.01 5.93
N GLU A 30 -9.78 -0.48 5.64
CA GLU A 30 -10.43 -1.58 6.38
C GLU A 30 -10.41 -2.84 5.54
N HIS A 31 -9.87 -3.93 6.09
CA HIS A 31 -9.84 -5.23 5.42
C HIS A 31 -11.26 -5.80 5.33
N LEU A 32 -11.78 -5.98 4.11
CA LEU A 32 -13.17 -6.32 3.82
C LEU A 32 -13.66 -7.60 4.54
N HIS A 33 -12.79 -8.58 4.70
CA HIS A 33 -13.14 -9.86 5.32
C HIS A 33 -12.83 -9.96 6.81
N LEU A 34 -11.93 -9.11 7.33
CA LEU A 34 -11.40 -9.24 8.69
C LEU A 34 -11.84 -8.10 9.60
N GLY A 35 -12.33 -6.98 9.04
CA GLY A 35 -12.67 -5.75 9.79
C GLY A 35 -11.45 -5.06 10.42
N THR A 36 -10.25 -5.58 10.20
CA THR A 36 -9.01 -5.00 10.74
C THR A 36 -8.60 -3.79 9.92
N TYR A 37 -8.03 -2.79 10.59
CA TYR A 37 -7.53 -1.59 9.94
C TYR A 37 -6.04 -1.67 9.62
N ALA A 38 -5.65 -1.09 8.50
CA ALA A 38 -4.26 -0.95 8.08
C ALA A 38 -4.02 0.43 7.46
N ALA A 39 -2.76 0.89 7.52
CA ALA A 39 -2.31 2.03 6.73
C ALA A 39 -1.92 1.52 5.33
N ILE A 40 -2.64 1.95 4.30
CA ILE A 40 -2.41 1.53 2.92
C ILE A 40 -1.67 2.64 2.19
N LYS A 41 -0.47 2.35 1.69
CA LYS A 41 0.38 3.32 1.00
C LYS A 41 0.28 3.10 -0.51
N ILE A 42 -0.28 4.06 -1.23
CA ILE A 42 -0.43 4.02 -2.69
C ILE A 42 0.62 4.93 -3.33
N LEU A 43 1.47 4.36 -4.18
CA LEU A 43 2.53 5.12 -4.85
C LEU A 43 1.95 6.01 -5.98
N HIS A 44 2.51 7.21 -6.15
CA HIS A 44 2.21 8.11 -7.26
C HIS A 44 2.87 7.56 -8.53
N THR A 45 2.19 6.64 -9.21
CA THR A 45 2.80 5.91 -10.31
C THR A 45 3.09 6.77 -11.55
N ARG A 46 4.33 6.71 -12.05
CA ARG A 46 4.66 6.67 -13.50
C ARG A 46 5.37 5.33 -13.74
N LEU A 47 4.63 4.33 -14.24
CA LEU A 47 5.14 2.97 -14.45
C LEU A 47 6.28 2.98 -15.50
N ALA A 48 7.53 2.98 -15.04
CA ALA A 48 8.62 2.39 -15.79
C ALA A 48 8.70 0.90 -15.46
N ASN A 49 8.93 0.03 -16.44
CA ASN A 49 8.96 -1.43 -16.24
C ASN A 49 9.92 -1.86 -15.11
N ASP A 50 11.04 -1.15 -14.95
CA ASP A 50 12.04 -1.46 -13.91
C ASP A 50 11.51 -1.22 -12.48
N ALA A 51 10.60 -0.27 -12.31
CA ALA A 51 10.03 0.07 -11.01
C ALA A 51 9.20 -1.07 -10.42
N VAL A 52 8.54 -1.88 -11.27
CA VAL A 52 7.74 -3.03 -10.83
C VAL A 52 8.62 -4.15 -10.28
N THR A 53 9.74 -4.42 -10.94
CA THR A 53 10.70 -5.45 -10.52
C THR A 53 11.37 -5.05 -9.20
N GLN A 54 11.76 -3.78 -9.08
CA GLN A 54 12.34 -3.24 -7.84
C GLN A 54 11.34 -3.26 -6.69
N PHE A 55 10.10 -2.84 -6.93
CA PHE A 55 9.01 -2.89 -5.94
C PHE A 55 8.79 -4.31 -5.39
N ARG A 56 8.70 -5.32 -6.27
CA ARG A 56 8.54 -6.72 -5.85
C ARG A 56 9.72 -7.23 -5.03
N THR A 57 10.93 -6.80 -5.37
CA THR A 57 12.15 -7.18 -4.66
C THR A 57 12.17 -6.58 -3.26
N GLU A 58 11.88 -5.29 -3.14
CA GLU A 58 11.80 -4.58 -1.85
C GLU A 58 10.71 -5.17 -0.95
N ALA A 59 9.51 -5.42 -1.49
CA ALA A 59 8.41 -6.05 -0.76
C ALA A 59 8.79 -7.41 -0.16
N ARG A 60 9.48 -8.26 -0.93
CA ARG A 60 9.96 -9.56 -0.44
C ARG A 60 10.99 -9.40 0.69
N THR A 61 11.92 -8.47 0.56
CA THR A 61 12.94 -8.22 1.58
C THR A 61 12.31 -7.74 2.88
N VAL A 62 11.42 -6.75 2.82
CA VAL A 62 10.78 -6.20 4.03
C VAL A 62 9.81 -7.20 4.66
N ALA A 63 9.11 -8.03 3.87
CA ALA A 63 8.24 -9.08 4.39
C ALA A 63 8.98 -10.15 5.23
N GLN A 64 10.29 -10.29 5.05
CA GLN A 64 11.12 -11.19 5.87
C GLN A 64 11.54 -10.57 7.21
N LEU A 65 11.46 -9.24 7.36
CA LEU A 65 11.84 -8.55 8.59
C LEU A 65 10.75 -8.75 9.65
N ARG A 66 11.12 -9.40 10.76
CA ARG A 66 10.25 -9.61 11.93
C ARG A 66 10.94 -9.11 13.18
N HIS A 67 10.57 -7.92 13.62
CA HIS A 67 11.13 -7.30 14.81
C HIS A 67 10.11 -6.33 15.42
N PRO A 68 9.99 -6.22 16.77
CA PRO A 68 9.02 -5.32 17.41
C PRO A 68 9.18 -3.84 17.03
N ASN A 69 10.37 -3.43 16.60
CA ASN A 69 10.66 -2.04 16.19
C ASN A 69 10.65 -1.83 14.66
N ILE A 70 10.17 -2.80 13.88
CA ILE A 70 10.06 -2.68 12.42
C ILE A 70 8.59 -2.82 12.05
N VAL A 71 8.08 -1.87 11.26
CA VAL A 71 6.71 -1.93 10.74
C VAL A 71 6.57 -3.17 9.86
N ARG A 72 5.53 -3.95 10.13
CA ARG A 72 5.23 -5.16 9.37
C ARG A 72 4.37 -4.83 8.15
N ILE A 73 4.77 -5.33 7.00
CA ILE A 73 3.93 -5.35 5.80
C ILE A 73 2.91 -6.49 5.95
N LEU A 74 1.63 -6.16 5.76
CA LEU A 74 0.52 -7.11 5.85
C LEU A 74 0.14 -7.67 4.48
N ASP A 75 0.20 -6.83 3.44
CA ASP A 75 -0.16 -7.15 2.07
C ASP A 75 0.64 -6.23 1.12
N PHE A 76 0.75 -6.59 -0.15
CA PHE A 76 1.25 -5.68 -1.19
C PHE A 76 0.77 -6.14 -2.57
N GLY A 77 0.59 -5.21 -3.49
CA GLY A 77 0.07 -5.57 -4.79
C GLY A 77 0.17 -4.49 -5.86
N ILE A 78 -0.28 -4.87 -7.04
CA ILE A 78 -0.42 -4.00 -8.20
C ILE A 78 -1.85 -4.15 -8.69
N GLU A 79 -2.62 -3.07 -8.67
CA GLU A 79 -4.01 -3.09 -9.10
C GLU A 79 -4.34 -1.82 -9.87
N GLN A 80 -4.91 -1.98 -11.08
CA GLN A 80 -5.26 -0.85 -11.96
C GLN A 80 -4.10 0.15 -12.22
N GLY A 81 -2.85 -0.34 -12.19
CA GLY A 81 -1.66 0.50 -12.35
C GLY A 81 -1.20 1.22 -11.08
N ALA A 82 -1.92 1.06 -9.96
CA ALA A 82 -1.50 1.53 -8.64
C ALA A 82 -0.68 0.45 -7.93
N LEU A 83 0.47 0.84 -7.39
CA LEU A 83 1.28 0.02 -6.50
C LEU A 83 0.91 0.33 -5.06
N PHE A 84 0.60 -0.70 -4.27
CA PHE A 84 0.23 -0.52 -2.87
C PHE A 84 0.96 -1.47 -1.93
N TRP A 85 1.12 -1.00 -0.69
CA TRP A 85 1.64 -1.70 0.48
C TRP A 85 0.65 -1.55 1.63
#